data_AF-A0AAV0WR03-F1
#
_entry.id   AF-A0AAV0WR03-F1
#
_cell.length_a   1.000
_cell.length_b   1.000
_cell.length_c   1.000
_cell.angle_alpha   90.00
_cell.angle_beta   90.00
_cell.angle_gamma   90.00
#
_symmetry.space_group_name_H-M   'P 1'
#
loop_
_entity.id
_entity.type
_entity.pdbx_description
1 polymer ?
#
loop_
_entity_poly.entity_id
_entity_poly.type
_entity_poly.pdbx_seq_one_letter_code
_entity_poly.pdbx_strand_id
1 'polypeptide(L)'
;MVIPMIYIMVKNISQFKPTQELGIQLKKEILFHCEKRFGSVESVALLSIATVLDPRFKKIYFKDPLALSKTLKYISDEIKQNQDQSDSDTITGMETSRN
;
A
#
# COMPACT_ATOMS: atom_id res chain seq x y z
N MET A 1 -7.93 4.93 1.95
CA MET A 1 -7.43 4.84 0.56
C MET A 1 -6.50 5.99 0.27
N VAL A 2 -5.24 5.90 0.71
CA VAL A 2 -4.29 7.03 0.69
C VAL A 2 -3.36 6.95 -0.52
N ILE A 3 -2.78 5.77 -0.79
CA ILE A 3 -1.85 5.55 -1.92
C ILE A 3 -2.50 5.87 -3.28
N PRO A 4 -3.73 5.39 -3.60
CA PRO A 4 -4.37 5.70 -4.88
C PRO A 4 -4.67 7.19 -5.07
N MET A 5 -5.08 7.88 -3.99
CA MET A 5 -5.35 9.32 -4.04
C MET A 5 -4.09 10.12 -4.36
N ILE A 6 -2.98 9.81 -3.70
CA ILE A 6 -1.69 10.47 -3.95
C ILE A 6 -1.23 10.19 -5.38
N TYR A 7 -1.30 8.95 -5.83
CA TYR A 7 -0.93 8.57 -7.20
C TYR A 7 -1.72 9.38 -8.23
N ILE A 8 -3.05 9.43 -8.11
CA ILE A 8 -3.92 10.15 -9.05
C ILE A 8 -3.63 11.67 -9.00
N MET A 9 -3.48 12.23 -7.80
CA MET A 9 -3.18 13.65 -7.63
C MET A 9 -1.86 14.03 -8.31
N VAL A 10 -0.78 13.30 -8.02
CA VAL A 10 0.54 13.55 -8.62
C VAL A 10 0.50 13.36 -10.13
N LYS A 11 -0.21 12.34 -10.63
CA LYS A 11 -0.40 12.11 -12.06
C LYS A 11 -1.10 13.29 -12.74
N ASN A 12 -2.20 13.76 -12.18
CA ASN A 12 -2.96 14.89 -12.74
C ASN A 12 -2.13 16.18 -12.77
N ILE A 13 -1.41 16.48 -11.69
CA ILE A 13 -0.52 17.66 -11.62
C ILE A 13 0.62 17.52 -12.64
N SER A 14 1.19 16.32 -12.79
CA SER A 14 2.26 16.06 -13.76
C SER A 14 1.80 16.22 -15.20
N GLN A 15 0.56 15.86 -15.51
CA GLN A 15 -0.06 15.98 -16.83
C GLN A 15 -0.51 17.41 -17.16
N PHE A 16 -0.73 18.25 -16.16
CA PHE A 16 -1.09 19.65 -16.36
C PHE A 16 0.02 20.42 -17.09
N LYS A 17 -0.33 21.16 -18.15
CA LYS A 17 0.61 21.92 -18.99
C LYS A 17 0.32 23.43 -18.88
N PRO A 18 0.84 24.10 -17.84
CA PRO A 18 0.72 25.55 -17.72
C PRO A 18 1.50 26.24 -18.83
N THR A 19 0.98 27.34 -19.35
CA THR A 19 1.65 28.17 -20.38
C THR A 19 2.36 29.37 -19.77
N GLN A 20 1.91 29.83 -18.60
CA GLN A 20 2.54 30.93 -17.86
C GLN A 20 3.75 30.44 -17.07
N GLU A 21 4.82 31.23 -17.03
CA GLU A 21 6.06 30.90 -16.32
C GLU A 21 5.84 30.65 -14.82
N LEU A 22 5.03 31.50 -14.16
CA LEU A 22 4.63 31.30 -12.77
C LEU A 22 3.93 29.95 -12.56
N GLY A 23 3.09 29.53 -13.51
CA GLY A 23 2.40 28.24 -13.46
C GLY A 23 3.35 27.05 -13.59
N ILE A 24 4.39 27.18 -14.42
CA ILE A 24 5.45 26.16 -14.56
C ILE A 24 6.24 26.02 -13.26
N GLN A 25 6.63 27.14 -12.65
CA GLN A 25 7.34 27.17 -11.37
C GLN A 25 6.47 26.57 -10.24
N LEU A 26 5.20 26.98 -10.17
CA LEU A 26 4.25 26.44 -9.18
C LEU A 26 4.07 24.93 -9.33
N LYS A 27 3.87 24.43 -10.57
CA LYS A 27 3.78 22.99 -10.83
C LYS A 27 5.02 22.25 -10.33
N LYS A 28 6.21 22.79 -10.60
CA LYS A 28 7.48 22.20 -10.18
C LYS A 28 7.55 22.11 -8.66
N GLU A 29 7.22 23.18 -7.94
CA GLU A 29 7.27 23.17 -6.47
C GLU A 29 6.22 22.27 -5.84
N ILE A 30 5.01 22.20 -6.41
CA ILE A 30 3.99 21.26 -5.92
C ILE A 30 4.50 19.82 -6.06
N LEU A 31 5.06 19.45 -7.22
CA LEU A 31 5.60 18.10 -7.44
C LEU A 31 6.77 17.79 -6.50
N PHE A 32 7.65 18.76 -6.27
CA PHE A 32 8.75 18.63 -5.31
C PHE A 32 8.24 18.35 -3.89
N HIS A 33 7.25 19.11 -3.42
CA HIS A 33 6.66 18.90 -2.11
C HIS A 33 5.85 17.61 -2.00
N CYS A 34 5.19 17.18 -3.08
CA CYS A 34 4.52 15.88 -3.14
C CYS A 34 5.52 14.74 -2.96
N GLU A 35 6.64 14.74 -3.68
CA GLU A 35 7.67 13.71 -3.51
C GLU A 35 8.30 13.77 -2.11
N LYS A 36 8.60 14.97 -1.60
CA LYS A 36 9.17 15.14 -0.25
C LYS A 36 8.27 14.57 0.86
N ARG A 37 6.95 14.73 0.75
CA ARG A 37 5.99 14.32 1.79
C ARG A 37 5.46 12.90 1.57
N PHE A 38 5.30 12.47 0.33
CA PHE A 38 4.61 11.23 -0.03
C PHE A 38 5.49 10.21 -0.74
N GLY A 39 6.75 10.51 -1.04
CA GLY A 39 7.65 9.61 -1.79
C GLY A 39 7.87 8.25 -1.12
N SER A 40 7.72 8.18 0.20
CA SER A 40 7.84 6.93 0.97
C SER A 40 6.51 6.41 1.53
N VAL A 41 5.36 6.90 1.06
CA VAL A 41 4.04 6.50 1.60
C VAL A 41 3.76 5.01 1.42
N GLU A 42 4.30 4.40 0.37
CA GLU A 42 4.18 2.96 0.08
C GLU A 42 5.01 2.07 1.02
N SER A 43 5.96 2.66 1.77
CA SER A 43 6.71 1.94 2.80
C SER A 43 5.94 1.81 4.12
N VAL A 44 4.84 2.57 4.28
CA VAL A 44 4.01 2.51 5.49
C VAL A 44 3.11 1.28 5.40
N ALA A 45 3.47 0.23 6.15
CA ALA A 45 2.82 -1.08 6.11
C ALA A 45 1.29 -1.00 6.18
N LEU A 46 0.73 -0.25 7.15
CA LEU A 46 -0.72 -0.13 7.31
C LEU A 46 -1.42 0.43 6.06
N LEU A 47 -0.85 1.48 5.45
CA LEU A 47 -1.44 2.12 4.27
C LEU A 47 -1.32 1.21 3.04
N SER A 48 -0.20 0.51 2.92
CA SER A 48 0.07 -0.41 1.82
C SER A 48 -0.83 -1.65 1.90
N ILE A 49 -0.96 -2.25 3.08
CA ILE A 49 -1.87 -3.38 3.32
C ILE A 49 -3.31 -2.98 3.03
N ALA A 50 -3.78 -1.87 3.61
CA ALA A 50 -5.14 -1.39 3.39
C ALA A 50 -5.45 -1.13 1.90
N THR A 51 -4.45 -0.67 1.14
CA THR A 51 -4.59 -0.45 -0.30
C THR A 51 -4.60 -1.76 -1.10
N VAL A 52 -3.76 -2.73 -0.73
CA VAL A 52 -3.70 -4.04 -1.39
C VAL A 52 -4.96 -4.87 -1.14
N LEU A 53 -5.51 -4.82 0.07
CA LEU A 53 -6.71 -5.56 0.45
C LEU A 53 -7.98 -5.02 -0.20
N ASP A 54 -7.99 -3.75 -0.64
CA ASP A 54 -9.09 -3.21 -1.41
C ASP A 54 -9.04 -3.73 -2.86
N PRO A 55 -10.05 -4.51 -3.32
CA PRO A 55 -10.04 -5.12 -4.65
C PRO A 55 -9.93 -4.11 -5.80
N ARG A 56 -10.36 -2.86 -5.58
CA ARG A 56 -10.35 -1.80 -6.60
C ARG A 56 -8.95 -1.30 -6.91
N PHE A 57 -8.02 -1.41 -5.96
CA PHE A 57 -6.68 -0.82 -6.09
C PHE A 57 -5.60 -1.88 -6.26
N LYS A 58 -5.64 -2.93 -5.43
CA LYS A 58 -4.75 -4.11 -5.51
C LYS A 58 -3.29 -3.72 -5.77
N LYS A 59 -2.77 -3.96 -6.99
CA LYS A 59 -1.39 -3.68 -7.41
C LYS A 59 -1.24 -2.43 -8.29
N ILE A 60 -2.34 -1.79 -8.68
CA ILE A 60 -2.39 -0.83 -9.80
C ILE A 60 -1.72 0.51 -9.46
N TYR A 61 -1.77 0.91 -8.19
CA TYR A 61 -1.41 2.26 -7.75
C TYR A 61 -0.07 2.34 -6.98
N PHE A 62 0.72 1.28 -6.99
CA PHE A 62 2.06 1.26 -6.40
C PHE A 62 3.10 1.72 -7.43
N LYS A 63 3.90 2.72 -7.07
CA LYS A 63 5.03 3.25 -7.82
C LYS A 63 6.30 2.42 -7.57
N ASP A 64 6.47 1.87 -6.37
CA ASP A 64 7.62 1.03 -5.98
C ASP A 64 7.24 -0.47 -5.96
N PRO A 65 7.73 -1.27 -6.92
CA PRO A 65 7.51 -2.72 -6.94
C PRO A 65 8.06 -3.45 -5.71
N LEU A 66 9.14 -2.93 -5.10
CA LEU A 66 9.76 -3.55 -3.93
C LEU A 66 8.89 -3.37 -2.69
N ALA A 67 8.31 -2.18 -2.48
CA ALA A 67 7.36 -1.92 -1.41
C ALA A 67 6.10 -2.80 -1.54
N LEU A 68 5.59 -2.96 -2.76
CA LEU A 68 4.47 -3.87 -3.03
C LEU A 68 4.82 -5.33 -2.70
N SER A 69 5.98 -5.81 -3.15
CA SER A 69 6.44 -7.18 -2.89
C SER A 69 6.56 -7.46 -1.38
N LYS A 70 7.16 -6.52 -0.63
CA LYS A 70 7.25 -6.60 0.84
C LYS A 70 5.87 -6.70 1.48
N THR A 71 4.92 -5.87 1.03
CA THR A 71 3.54 -5.88 1.54
C THR A 71 2.84 -7.21 1.27
N LEU A 72 2.96 -7.75 0.05
CA LEU A 72 2.37 -9.04 -0.32
C LEU A 72 2.97 -10.20 0.46
N LYS A 73 4.29 -10.18 0.65
CA LYS A 73 4.98 -11.17 1.48
C LYS A 73 4.47 -11.11 2.92
N TYR A 74 4.42 -9.91 3.51
CA TYR A 74 3.90 -9.72 4.86
C TYR A 74 2.48 -10.28 5.03
N ILE A 75 1.56 -9.92 4.13
CA ILE A 75 0.19 -10.45 4.14
C ILE A 75 0.16 -11.98 4.03
N SER A 76 1.00 -12.56 3.16
CA SER A 76 1.06 -14.02 2.98
C SER A 76 1.58 -14.73 4.22
N ASP A 77 2.58 -14.15 4.89
CA ASP A 77 3.18 -14.70 6.10
C ASP A 77 2.18 -14.64 7.27
N GLU A 78 1.43 -13.53 7.40
CA GLU A 78 0.35 -13.40 8.39
C GLU A 78 -0.78 -14.41 8.16
N ILE A 79 -1.20 -14.63 6.90
CA ILE A 79 -2.24 -15.63 6.59
C ILE A 79 -1.78 -17.04 6.99
N LYS A 80 -0.52 -17.40 6.71
CA LYS A 80 0.03 -18.72 7.07
C LYS A 80 0.11 -18.92 8.58
N GLN A 81 0.60 -17.92 9.32
CA GLN A 81 0.66 -17.99 10.79
C GLN A 81 -0.73 -18.20 11.41
N ASN A 82 -1.76 -17.53 10.88
CA ASN A 82 -3.13 -17.73 11.35
C ASN A 82 -3.68 -19.15 11.03
N GLN A 83 -3.25 -19.77 9.93
CA GLN A 83 -3.62 -21.16 9.59
C GLN A 83 -2.92 -22.18 10.52
N ASP A 84 -1.62 -22.01 10.75
CA ASP A 84 -0.83 -22.89 11.63
C ASP A 84 -1.33 -22.84 13.09
N GLN A 85 -1.82 -21.68 13.54
CA GLN A 85 -2.43 -21.51 14.85
C GLN A 85 -3.77 -22.27 14.96
N SER A 86 -4.61 -22.19 13.92
CA SER A 86 -5.91 -22.89 13.90
C SER A 86 -5.79 -24.42 13.87
N ASP A 87 -4.71 -24.95 13.27
CA ASP A 87 -4.44 -26.40 13.26
C ASP A 87 -3.93 -26.90 14.62
N SER A 88 -3.14 -26.10 15.36
CA SER A 88 -2.73 -26.44 16.74
C SER A 88 -3.88 -26.41 17.75
N ASP A 89 -4.80 -25.45 17.62
CA ASP A 89 -5.97 -25.35 18.50
C ASP A 89 -6.97 -26.51 18.24
N THR A 90 -7.07 -26.98 17.00
CA THR A 90 -7.90 -28.13 16.62
C THR A 90 -7.37 -29.44 17.20
N ILE A 91 -6.05 -29.63 17.25
CA ILE A 91 -5.43 -30.83 17.83
C ILE A 91 -5.64 -30.87 19.36
N THR A 92 -5.53 -29.73 20.04
CA THR A 92 -5.69 -29.65 21.50
C THR A 92 -7.15 -29.83 21.95
N GLY A 93 -8.12 -29.39 21.13
CA GLY A 93 -9.55 -29.65 21.36
C GLY A 93 -9.96 -31.12 21.22
N MET A 94 -9.29 -31.89 20.35
CA MET A 94 -9.55 -33.32 20.16
C MET A 94 -8.98 -34.20 21.28
N GLU A 95 -7.87 -33.80 21.92
CA GLU A 95 -7.30 -34.57 23.05
C GLU A 95 -8.11 -34.41 24.34
N THR A 96 -8.74 -33.24 24.55
CA THR A 96 -9.51 -32.95 25.77
C THR A 96 -10.88 -33.65 25.80
N SER A 97 -11.37 -34.18 24.67
CA SER A 97 -12.66 -34.90 24.58
C SER A 97 -12.52 -36.43 24.67
N ARG A 98 -11.30 -36.95 24.89
CA ARG A 98 -11.02 -38.39 24.96
C ARG A 98 -10.76 -38.95 26.37
N ASN A 99 -10.88 -38.11 27.40
CA ASN A 99 -10.78 -38.53 28.81
C ASN A 99 -12.14 -38.46 29.52
#